data_AF-A0A482X9V1-F1
#
_entry.id   AF-A0A482X9V1-F1
#
_cell.length_a   1.000
_cell.length_b   1.000
_cell.length_c   1.000
_cell.angle_alpha   90.00
_cell.angle_beta   90.00
_cell.angle_gamma   90.00
#
_symmetry.space_group_name_H-M   'P 1'
#
loop_
_entity.id
_entity.type
_entity.pdbx_description
1 polymer ?
#
loop_
_entity_poly.entity_id
_entity_poly.type
_entity_poly.pdbx_seq_one_letter_code
_entity_poly.pdbx_strand_id
1 'polypeptide(L)'
;LQFLNTTFNTIFFIGIDIGKFKNVAAVHNQKNTIKFDNNAAGWQQLFQNFSNILPNSFVTLENTGKYELGLAHFPVDKNVAVHRANTRKVKSFTLSHGILAKSDQSDARALAQYGFERYSTLSLFGPRSKEQTAIAALCQRRDDLTQIRAQEKCRLKAPENDYIKESCQKTIDFYNSQIDELNDAIQKIIDENPELKKRQKNIRIIRTVPGIGKKLSQDFVCLMPELGYLSRQEVASLAGVAPHPKESGKAIGYRRISGGRRNVREKLFTSAMAASRTNSALGAFYSALIGRVIFLANSSSIFFKSRQIFALCNLNKQPKNLCVIRSSEEELERIIGSDLIIKRAYEELNRFNWSEKEFIAYEQEIKRIRDEQAVLAQKLDDAKHEGIQIGEEKGRKEGIQIGHEKGKIEGKIEGKIEGKIEGKIEGKIEGKIEGKIEGKIEGKIEGKIEGKIEGKIEGKIEGKIEGKIEGKIEVAKNSLKAGVSIDVITQITGLSTDEIKQLQEEIA
;
A
#
# COMPACT_ATOMS: atom_id res chain seq x y z
N LEU A 1 14.40 23.06 -16.44
CA LEU A 1 15.78 22.66 -16.07
C LEU A 1 16.64 23.79 -15.49
N GLN A 2 16.09 25.00 -15.23
CA GLN A 2 16.80 26.09 -14.51
C GLN A 2 16.36 26.17 -13.02
N PHE A 3 16.39 25.05 -12.30
CA PHE A 3 16.06 25.04 -10.86
C PHE A 3 17.21 24.54 -9.97
N LEU A 4 18.40 24.31 -10.54
CA LEU A 4 19.49 23.63 -9.85
C LEU A 4 20.78 24.46 -9.83
N ASN A 5 20.73 25.71 -9.37
CA ASN A 5 21.94 26.43 -8.98
C ASN A 5 21.59 27.56 -8.00
N THR A 6 21.53 27.24 -6.71
CA THR A 6 21.94 28.10 -5.57
C THR A 6 21.63 27.38 -4.26
N THR A 7 22.69 27.06 -3.48
CA THR A 7 22.68 26.64 -2.07
C THR A 7 21.88 25.36 -1.74
N PHE A 8 22.24 24.63 -0.68
CA PHE A 8 21.42 23.53 -0.15
C PHE A 8 20.10 24.09 0.40
N ASN A 9 19.18 24.51 -0.47
CA ASN A 9 17.85 24.92 -0.07
C ASN A 9 17.04 23.67 0.19
N THR A 10 16.86 23.35 1.47
CA THR A 10 15.91 22.33 1.93
C THR A 10 14.55 22.59 1.30
N ILE A 11 14.09 21.68 0.44
CA ILE A 11 12.76 21.76 -0.17
C ILE A 11 11.74 21.38 0.91
N PHE A 12 10.77 22.26 1.15
CA PHE A 12 9.66 21.99 2.06
C PHE A 12 8.50 21.35 1.31
N PHE A 13 7.89 20.31 1.87
CA PHE A 13 6.76 19.63 1.24
C PHE A 13 5.49 19.96 2.02
N ILE A 14 4.53 20.57 1.33
CA ILE A 14 3.28 21.03 1.94
C ILE A 14 2.14 20.24 1.32
N GLY A 15 1.36 19.56 2.15
CA GLY A 15 0.12 18.90 1.74
C GLY A 15 -1.07 19.72 2.15
N ILE A 16 -2.03 19.93 1.25
CA ILE A 16 -3.26 20.65 1.56
C ILE A 16 -4.47 19.80 1.20
N ASP A 17 -5.24 19.46 2.23
CA ASP A 17 -6.57 18.91 2.07
C ASP A 17 -7.59 20.04 1.84
N ILE A 18 -8.41 19.89 0.80
CA ILE A 18 -9.26 20.97 0.27
C ILE A 18 -10.72 20.64 0.54
N GLY A 19 -11.32 21.41 1.45
CA GLY A 19 -12.74 21.38 1.73
C GLY A 19 -13.50 22.49 1.01
N LYS A 20 -14.83 22.39 1.04
CA LYS A 20 -15.72 23.40 0.43
C LYS A 20 -15.55 24.79 1.07
N PHE A 21 -15.35 24.85 2.39
CA PHE A 21 -15.29 26.10 3.15
C PHE A 21 -13.97 26.31 3.86
N LYS A 22 -13.38 25.23 4.38
CA LYS A 22 -12.11 25.25 5.12
C LYS A 22 -11.14 24.28 4.46
N ASN A 23 -9.88 24.66 4.47
CA ASN A 23 -8.76 23.85 4.02
C ASN A 23 -7.83 23.55 5.21
N VAL A 24 -7.07 22.47 5.12
CA VAL A 24 -6.07 22.11 6.12
C VAL A 24 -4.73 21.92 5.43
N ALA A 25 -3.71 22.66 5.87
CA ALA A 25 -2.35 22.52 5.39
C ALA A 25 -1.46 21.84 6.44
N ALA A 26 -0.58 20.97 5.99
CA ALA A 26 0.44 20.32 6.79
C ALA A 26 1.80 20.40 6.08
N VAL A 27 2.87 20.57 6.85
CA VAL A 27 4.25 20.49 6.34
C VAL A 27 4.81 19.11 6.69
N HIS A 28 5.51 18.49 5.75
CA HIS A 28 6.18 17.22 5.96
C HIS A 28 7.13 17.29 7.18
N ASN A 29 7.14 16.23 7.99
CA ASN A 29 7.84 16.15 9.29
C ASN A 29 7.39 17.15 10.37
N GLN A 30 6.27 17.86 10.20
CA GLN A 30 5.68 18.71 11.24
C GLN A 30 4.37 18.12 11.75
N LYS A 31 4.17 18.15 13.08
CA LYS A 31 2.93 17.67 13.72
C LYS A 31 1.77 18.67 13.56
N ASN A 32 2.09 19.96 13.52
CA ASN A 32 1.09 21.02 13.46
C ASN A 32 0.42 21.10 12.10
N THR A 33 -0.87 21.45 12.10
CA THR A 33 -1.64 21.71 10.88
C THR A 33 -2.29 23.07 11.01
N ILE A 34 -2.46 23.76 9.88
CA ILE A 34 -3.08 25.08 9.83
C ILE A 34 -4.42 24.95 9.11
N LYS A 35 -5.49 25.43 9.75
CA LYS A 35 -6.80 25.56 9.14
C LYS A 35 -6.98 26.98 8.61
N PHE A 36 -7.53 27.11 7.41
CA PHE A 36 -7.77 28.41 6.78
C PHE A 36 -9.01 28.36 5.89
N ASP A 37 -9.58 29.52 5.57
CA ASP A 37 -10.75 29.61 4.70
C ASP A 37 -10.43 29.35 3.24
N ASN A 38 -11.36 28.71 2.53
CA ASN A 38 -11.24 28.46 1.10
C ASN A 38 -11.67 29.69 0.28
N ASN A 39 -10.99 30.82 0.48
CA ASN A 39 -11.18 32.07 -0.24
C ASN A 39 -9.85 32.86 -0.32
N ALA A 40 -9.83 33.95 -1.09
CA ALA A 40 -8.62 34.74 -1.32
C ALA A 40 -7.95 35.25 -0.02
N ALA A 41 -8.75 35.63 0.99
CA ALA A 41 -8.23 36.08 2.28
C ALA A 41 -7.55 34.94 3.05
N GLY A 42 -8.18 33.75 3.09
CA GLY A 42 -7.59 32.56 3.70
C GLY A 42 -6.32 32.08 2.99
N TRP A 43 -6.24 32.21 1.66
CA TRP A 43 -5.04 31.87 0.91
C TRP A 43 -3.88 32.84 1.20
N GLN A 44 -4.18 34.13 1.39
CA GLN A 44 -3.19 35.10 1.86
C GLN A 44 -2.69 34.79 3.27
N GLN A 45 -3.58 34.40 4.19
CA GLN A 45 -3.20 33.97 5.54
C GLN A 45 -2.27 32.75 5.50
N LEU A 46 -2.55 31.77 4.64
CA LEU A 46 -1.67 30.63 4.42
C LEU A 46 -0.27 31.10 3.98
N PHE A 47 -0.21 32.03 3.04
CA PHE A 47 1.06 32.58 2.53
C PHE A 47 1.84 33.37 3.59
N GLN A 48 1.15 34.10 4.46
CA GLN A 48 1.79 34.80 5.58
C GLN A 48 2.38 33.79 6.57
N ASN A 49 1.61 32.77 6.95
CA ASN A 49 2.02 31.74 7.91
C ASN A 49 3.22 30.90 7.43
N PHE A 50 3.37 30.72 6.11
CA PHE A 50 4.46 29.95 5.52
C PHE A 50 5.43 30.80 4.68
N SER A 51 5.46 32.12 4.88
CA SER A 51 6.27 33.06 4.11
C SER A 51 7.76 32.68 4.02
N ASN A 52 8.32 32.14 5.11
CA ASN A 52 9.72 31.74 5.19
C ASN A 52 10.06 30.45 4.42
N ILE A 53 9.08 29.59 4.15
CA ILE A 53 9.31 28.25 3.55
C ILE A 53 8.72 28.12 2.14
N LEU A 54 7.66 28.89 1.83
CA LEU A 54 6.93 28.80 0.58
C LEU A 54 7.78 28.97 -0.68
N PRO A 55 8.75 29.92 -0.75
CA PRO A 55 9.59 30.10 -1.94
C PRO A 55 10.37 28.84 -2.34
N ASN A 56 10.70 27.98 -1.37
CA ASN A 56 11.41 26.71 -1.57
C ASN A 56 10.51 25.51 -1.26
N SER A 57 9.23 25.58 -1.63
CA SER A 57 8.26 24.53 -1.30
C SER A 57 7.66 23.82 -2.52
N PHE A 58 7.27 22.57 -2.30
CA PHE A 58 6.48 21.74 -3.20
C PHE A 58 5.12 21.47 -2.55
N VAL A 59 4.06 22.04 -3.13
CA VAL A 59 2.70 21.96 -2.61
C VAL A 59 1.94 20.84 -3.32
N THR A 60 1.37 19.91 -2.56
CA THR A 60 0.53 18.82 -3.05
C THR A 60 -0.91 19.05 -2.63
N LEU A 61 -1.80 19.14 -3.61
CA LEU A 61 -3.24 19.40 -3.44
C LEU A 61 -4.05 18.21 -3.95
N GLU A 62 -5.09 17.81 -3.24
CA GLU A 62 -6.05 16.83 -3.77
C GLU A 62 -7.07 17.48 -4.73
N ASN A 63 -7.56 16.72 -5.70
CA ASN A 63 -8.58 17.17 -6.64
C ASN A 63 -10.02 16.98 -6.09
N THR A 64 -10.62 18.03 -5.51
CA THR A 64 -11.99 18.00 -4.95
C THR A 64 -13.02 18.74 -5.81
N GLY A 65 -13.08 18.40 -7.11
CA GLY A 65 -14.28 18.65 -7.92
C GLY A 65 -14.64 20.11 -8.19
N LYS A 66 -13.65 21.03 -8.19
CA LYS A 66 -13.61 22.45 -8.62
C LYS A 66 -13.16 23.42 -7.51
N TYR A 67 -13.31 23.06 -6.23
CA TYR A 67 -12.95 23.94 -5.10
C TYR A 67 -11.44 24.18 -4.99
N GLU A 68 -10.64 23.34 -5.64
CA GLU A 68 -9.19 23.40 -5.62
C GLU A 68 -8.57 24.42 -6.58
N LEU A 69 -9.29 24.85 -7.62
CA LEU A 69 -8.69 25.64 -8.70
C LEU A 69 -8.17 26.99 -8.21
N GLY A 70 -8.95 27.73 -7.42
CA GLY A 70 -8.51 29.02 -6.89
C GLY A 70 -7.22 28.91 -6.08
N LEU A 71 -7.17 27.95 -5.16
CA LEU A 71 -5.98 27.67 -4.34
C LEU A 71 -4.83 27.04 -5.14
N ALA A 72 -5.08 26.34 -6.25
CA ALA A 72 -4.00 25.81 -7.09
C ALA A 72 -3.31 26.91 -7.91
N HIS A 73 -4.06 27.93 -8.34
CA HIS A 73 -3.50 29.07 -9.07
C HIS A 73 -2.70 30.01 -8.17
N PHE A 74 -3.18 30.27 -6.95
CA PHE A 74 -2.59 31.28 -6.06
C PHE A 74 -1.09 31.08 -5.74
N PRO A 75 -0.60 29.88 -5.39
CA PRO A 75 0.83 29.64 -5.17
C PRO A 75 1.63 29.69 -6.47
N VAL A 76 1.05 29.27 -7.60
CA VAL A 76 1.74 29.31 -8.89
C VAL A 76 2.00 30.75 -9.32
N ASP A 77 1.04 31.66 -9.10
CA ASP A 77 1.21 33.10 -9.34
C ASP A 77 2.33 33.73 -8.47
N LYS A 78 2.77 33.02 -7.43
CA LYS A 78 3.88 33.37 -6.55
C LYS A 78 5.14 32.52 -6.79
N ASN A 79 5.22 31.84 -7.94
CA ASN A 79 6.32 30.94 -8.34
C ASN A 79 6.56 29.74 -7.42
N VAL A 80 5.52 29.26 -6.73
CA VAL A 80 5.59 28.03 -5.92
C VAL A 80 5.20 26.81 -6.75
N ALA A 81 5.96 25.72 -6.61
CA ALA A 81 5.68 24.46 -7.29
C ALA A 81 4.43 23.80 -6.70
N VAL A 82 3.43 23.52 -7.54
CA VAL A 82 2.18 22.87 -7.13
C VAL A 82 1.99 21.57 -7.90
N HIS A 83 1.54 20.51 -7.25
CA HIS A 83 1.05 19.28 -7.86
C HIS A 83 -0.41 19.04 -7.48
N ARG A 84 -1.25 18.78 -8.49
CA ARG A 84 -2.63 18.33 -8.28
C ARG A 84 -2.69 16.80 -8.31
N ALA A 85 -2.75 16.23 -7.11
CA ALA A 85 -2.76 14.79 -6.91
C ALA A 85 -4.10 14.17 -7.28
N ASN A 86 -4.04 12.93 -7.78
CA ASN A 86 -5.23 12.13 -8.03
C ASN A 86 -5.69 11.48 -6.72
N THR A 87 -6.91 11.81 -6.29
CA THR A 87 -7.59 11.25 -5.10
C THR A 87 -7.42 9.74 -4.94
N ARG A 88 -7.58 8.98 -6.03
CA ARG A 88 -7.45 7.51 -5.96
C ARG A 88 -6.01 7.08 -5.67
N LYS A 89 -5.02 7.76 -6.27
CA LYS A 89 -3.60 7.45 -6.05
C LYS A 89 -3.18 7.79 -4.62
N VAL A 90 -3.60 8.97 -4.12
CA VAL A 90 -3.33 9.39 -2.75
C VAL A 90 -3.98 8.42 -1.77
N LYS A 91 -5.25 8.04 -1.99
CA LYS A 91 -5.93 7.06 -1.14
C LYS A 91 -5.20 5.71 -1.10
N SER A 92 -4.76 5.18 -2.24
CA SER A 92 -3.98 3.94 -2.28
C SER A 92 -2.63 4.08 -1.55
N PHE A 93 -2.00 5.24 -1.64
CA PHE A 93 -0.76 5.55 -0.92
C PHE A 93 -0.96 5.66 0.60
N THR A 94 -2.02 6.31 1.05
CA THR A 94 -2.38 6.41 2.47
C THR A 94 -2.66 5.04 3.07
N LEU A 95 -3.38 4.18 2.34
CA LEU A 95 -3.65 2.80 2.74
C LEU A 95 -2.38 1.94 2.83
N SER A 96 -1.41 2.13 1.93
CA SER A 96 -0.14 1.36 2.01
C SER A 96 0.70 1.73 3.23
N HIS A 97 0.46 2.88 3.85
CA HIS A 97 1.10 3.32 5.09
C HIS A 97 0.33 2.87 6.35
N GLY A 98 -0.74 2.08 6.22
CA GLY A 98 -1.54 1.61 7.36
C GLY A 98 -2.40 2.69 8.03
N ILE A 99 -2.53 3.87 7.42
CA ILE A 99 -3.36 4.95 7.95
C ILE A 99 -4.83 4.66 7.61
N LEU A 100 -5.58 4.17 8.59
CA LEU A 100 -7.01 3.84 8.46
C LEU A 100 -7.93 4.98 8.92
N ALA A 101 -7.50 5.78 9.88
CA ALA A 101 -8.26 6.89 10.40
C ALA A 101 -8.30 8.04 9.38
N LYS A 102 -9.52 8.54 9.08
CA LYS A 102 -9.74 9.63 8.14
C LYS A 102 -10.10 10.92 8.89
N SER A 103 -9.28 11.94 8.70
CA SER A 103 -9.49 13.30 9.20
C SER A 103 -8.85 14.29 8.23
N ASP A 104 -9.35 15.51 8.14
CA ASP A 104 -8.77 16.54 7.27
C ASP A 104 -7.27 16.77 7.56
N GLN A 105 -6.88 16.63 8.84
CA GLN A 105 -5.48 16.76 9.27
C GLN A 105 -4.60 15.58 8.86
N SER A 106 -5.11 14.35 8.95
CA SER A 106 -4.38 13.16 8.47
C SER A 106 -4.26 13.19 6.95
N ASP A 107 -5.28 13.65 6.24
CA ASP A 107 -5.30 13.73 4.78
C ASP A 107 -4.30 14.79 4.29
N ALA A 108 -4.24 15.97 4.92
CA ALA A 108 -3.21 16.98 4.65
C ALA A 108 -1.78 16.46 4.90
N ARG A 109 -1.55 15.73 5.99
CA ARG A 109 -0.23 15.12 6.27
C ARG A 109 0.13 14.04 5.25
N ALA A 110 -0.83 13.20 4.87
CA ALA A 110 -0.62 12.17 3.85
C ALA A 110 -0.27 12.79 2.49
N LEU A 111 -0.88 13.92 2.13
CA LEU A 111 -0.52 14.68 0.93
C LEU A 111 0.91 15.25 1.00
N ALA A 112 1.33 15.75 2.16
CA ALA A 112 2.69 16.27 2.35
C ALA A 112 3.72 15.15 2.20
N GLN A 113 3.45 13.98 2.80
CA GLN A 113 4.26 12.77 2.67
C GLN A 113 4.30 12.27 1.21
N TYR A 114 3.14 12.23 0.53
CA TYR A 114 3.05 11.85 -0.87
C TYR A 114 3.91 12.74 -1.77
N GLY A 115 3.85 14.06 -1.53
CA GLY A 115 4.71 15.04 -2.19
C GLY A 115 6.19 14.73 -1.96
N PHE A 116 6.61 14.60 -0.70
CA PHE A 116 8.00 14.29 -0.32
C PHE A 116 8.55 13.05 -1.01
N GLU A 117 7.80 11.94 -1.02
CA GLU A 117 8.29 10.68 -1.58
C GLU A 117 8.29 10.65 -3.11
N ARG A 118 7.40 11.40 -3.76
CA ARG A 118 7.15 11.25 -5.20
C ARG A 118 7.55 12.45 -6.05
N TYR A 119 7.92 13.58 -5.45
CA TYR A 119 8.06 14.87 -6.17
C TYR A 119 8.88 14.81 -7.46
N SER A 120 9.94 14.00 -7.50
CA SER A 120 10.81 13.83 -8.66
C SER A 120 10.10 13.27 -9.91
N THR A 121 8.96 12.59 -9.71
CA THR A 121 8.15 11.97 -10.77
C THR A 121 6.80 12.65 -10.97
N LEU A 122 6.42 13.57 -10.08
CA LEU A 122 5.12 14.24 -10.12
C LEU A 122 5.14 15.39 -11.13
N SER A 123 4.11 15.47 -11.97
CA SER A 123 3.96 16.57 -12.91
C SER A 123 3.49 17.84 -12.22
N LEU A 124 4.13 18.97 -12.49
CA LEU A 124 3.69 20.25 -11.96
C LEU A 124 2.34 20.67 -12.56
N PHE A 125 1.53 21.32 -11.74
CA PHE A 125 0.30 21.97 -12.14
C PHE A 125 0.65 23.20 -12.98
N GLY A 126 0.39 23.10 -14.29
CA GLY A 126 0.38 24.24 -15.19
C GLY A 126 -1.01 24.88 -15.17
N PRO A 127 -1.18 26.10 -14.65
CA PRO A 127 -2.45 26.80 -14.74
C PRO A 127 -2.80 27.00 -16.22
N ARG A 128 -4.09 26.84 -16.54
CA ARG A 128 -4.58 27.22 -17.86
C ARG A 128 -4.44 28.74 -17.99
N SER A 129 -4.08 29.20 -19.18
CA SER A 129 -4.13 30.64 -19.47
C SER A 129 -5.57 31.17 -19.30
N LYS A 130 -5.73 32.48 -19.14
CA LYS A 130 -7.06 33.11 -19.04
C LYS A 130 -7.91 32.76 -20.26
N GLU A 131 -7.29 32.75 -21.44
CA GLU A 131 -7.91 32.41 -22.73
C GLU A 131 -8.33 30.94 -22.78
N GLN A 132 -7.47 30.02 -22.34
CA GLN A 132 -7.80 28.59 -22.27
C GLN A 132 -8.94 28.31 -21.28
N THR A 133 -9.00 29.06 -20.18
CA THR A 133 -10.07 28.96 -19.19
C THR A 133 -11.39 29.48 -19.76
N ALA A 134 -11.36 30.63 -20.45
CA ALA A 134 -12.51 31.20 -21.15
C ALA A 134 -13.04 30.26 -22.24
N ILE A 135 -12.16 29.73 -23.11
CA ILE A 135 -12.56 28.77 -24.16
C ILE A 135 -13.14 27.50 -23.53
N ALA A 136 -12.57 26.98 -22.45
CA ALA A 136 -13.10 25.80 -21.79
C ALA A 136 -14.53 26.02 -21.26
N ALA A 137 -14.81 27.21 -20.70
CA ALA A 137 -16.14 27.58 -20.24
C ALA A 137 -17.13 27.73 -21.41
N LEU A 138 -16.73 28.36 -22.51
CA LEU A 138 -17.55 28.49 -23.72
C LEU A 138 -17.83 27.13 -24.37
N CYS A 139 -16.83 26.25 -24.47
CA CYS A 139 -16.99 24.87 -24.95
C CYS A 139 -17.99 24.11 -24.08
N GLN A 140 -17.88 24.22 -22.75
CA GLN A 140 -18.83 23.58 -21.83
C GLN A 140 -20.25 24.09 -22.06
N ARG A 141 -20.45 25.42 -22.11
CA ARG A 141 -21.78 26.00 -22.35
C ARG A 141 -22.36 25.56 -23.69
N ARG A 142 -21.53 25.49 -24.74
CA ARG A 142 -21.95 25.02 -26.06
C ARG A 142 -22.36 23.55 -26.03
N ASP A 143 -21.66 22.72 -25.25
CA ASP A 143 -22.01 21.31 -25.05
C ASP A 143 -23.37 21.19 -24.32
N ASP A 144 -23.62 22.02 -23.30
CA ASP A 144 -24.91 22.08 -22.59
C ASP A 144 -26.06 22.44 -23.56
N LEU A 145 -25.89 23.50 -24.37
CA LEU A 145 -26.89 23.90 -25.36
C LEU A 145 -27.10 22.83 -26.44
N THR A 146 -26.02 22.14 -26.83
CA THR A 146 -26.10 21.03 -27.80
C THR A 146 -26.93 19.88 -27.25
N GLN A 147 -26.80 19.58 -25.94
CA GLN A 147 -27.59 18.56 -25.27
C GLN A 147 -29.07 18.95 -25.19
N ILE A 148 -29.38 20.19 -24.81
CA ILE A 148 -30.76 20.69 -24.75
C ILE A 148 -31.40 20.65 -26.15
N ARG A 149 -30.70 21.16 -27.18
CA ARG A 149 -31.17 21.07 -28.57
C ARG A 149 -31.40 19.62 -29.02
N ALA A 150 -30.56 18.68 -28.60
CA ALA A 150 -30.75 17.27 -28.94
C ALA A 150 -32.04 16.70 -28.30
N GLN A 151 -32.37 17.09 -27.07
CA GLN A 151 -33.63 16.74 -26.42
C GLN A 151 -34.82 17.31 -27.19
N GLU A 152 -34.77 18.57 -27.61
CA GLU A 152 -35.82 19.19 -28.44
C GLU A 152 -35.98 18.51 -29.80
N LYS A 153 -34.87 18.12 -30.45
CA LYS A 153 -34.94 17.34 -31.71
C LYS A 153 -35.58 15.97 -31.52
N CYS A 154 -35.41 15.34 -30.35
CA CYS A 154 -36.12 14.10 -30.04
C CYS A 154 -37.62 14.37 -29.82
N ARG A 155 -37.98 15.46 -29.13
CA ARG A 155 -39.38 15.88 -28.92
C ARG A 155 -40.07 16.20 -30.24
N LEU A 156 -39.40 16.87 -31.17
CA LEU A 156 -39.90 17.16 -32.52
C LEU A 156 -40.26 15.89 -33.32
N LYS A 157 -39.60 14.75 -33.02
CA LYS A 157 -39.89 13.45 -33.64
C LYS A 157 -41.03 12.69 -32.95
N ALA A 158 -41.35 13.04 -31.70
CA ALA A 158 -42.50 12.50 -30.98
C ALA A 158 -43.77 13.34 -31.33
N PRO A 159 -44.98 12.76 -31.34
CA PRO A 159 -45.88 13.03 -32.47
C PRO A 159 -47.09 13.97 -32.22
N GLU A 160 -47.74 14.27 -33.37
CA GLU A 160 -49.12 14.70 -33.70
C GLU A 160 -49.54 16.18 -33.72
N ASN A 161 -49.15 17.03 -32.78
CA ASN A 161 -49.66 18.40 -32.74
C ASN A 161 -48.73 19.41 -33.48
N ASP A 162 -49.23 20.05 -34.53
CA ASP A 162 -48.44 21.00 -35.34
C ASP A 162 -47.98 22.24 -34.56
N TYR A 163 -48.77 22.70 -33.58
CA TYR A 163 -48.37 23.78 -32.69
C TYR A 163 -47.17 23.39 -31.81
N ILE A 164 -47.17 22.14 -31.31
CA ILE A 164 -46.03 21.62 -30.52
C ILE A 164 -44.79 21.48 -31.41
N LYS A 165 -44.94 21.03 -32.66
CA LYS A 165 -43.83 20.99 -33.62
C LYS A 165 -43.25 22.37 -33.87
N GLU A 166 -44.10 23.38 -34.10
CA GLU A 166 -43.65 24.75 -34.34
C GLU A 166 -42.94 25.34 -33.11
N SER A 167 -43.45 25.08 -31.91
CA SER A 167 -42.82 25.49 -30.65
C SER A 167 -41.44 24.83 -30.44
N CYS A 168 -41.34 23.52 -30.67
CA CYS A 168 -40.06 22.80 -30.64
C CYS A 168 -39.09 23.34 -31.70
N GLN A 169 -39.57 23.64 -32.91
CA GLN A 169 -38.75 24.18 -33.99
C GLN A 169 -38.19 25.57 -33.64
N LYS A 170 -39.03 26.49 -33.12
CA LYS A 170 -38.58 27.81 -32.61
C LYS A 170 -37.50 27.66 -31.55
N THR A 171 -37.66 26.69 -30.64
CA THR A 171 -36.68 26.41 -29.59
C THR A 171 -35.37 25.84 -30.15
N ILE A 172 -35.44 24.95 -31.14
CA ILE A 172 -34.28 24.42 -31.86
C ILE A 172 -33.52 25.53 -32.57
N ASP A 173 -34.23 26.44 -33.24
CA ASP A 173 -33.64 27.55 -33.99
C ASP A 173 -32.98 28.57 -33.05
N PHE A 174 -33.63 28.90 -31.93
CA PHE A 174 -33.02 29.68 -30.85
C PHE A 174 -31.69 29.07 -30.38
N TYR A 175 -31.67 27.77 -30.07
CA TYR A 175 -30.44 27.11 -29.63
C TYR A 175 -29.40 26.98 -30.74
N ASN A 176 -29.79 26.87 -32.01
CA ASN A 176 -28.84 26.90 -33.12
C ASN A 176 -28.11 28.24 -33.16
N SER A 177 -28.84 29.36 -33.12
CA SER A 177 -28.27 30.71 -33.10
C SER A 177 -27.30 30.89 -31.93
N GLN A 178 -27.72 30.52 -30.70
CA GLN A 178 -26.85 30.61 -29.52
C GLN A 178 -25.60 29.72 -29.62
N ILE A 179 -25.70 28.53 -30.22
CA ILE A 179 -24.55 27.64 -30.43
C ILE A 179 -23.58 28.26 -31.44
N ASP A 180 -24.07 28.94 -32.47
CA ASP A 180 -23.24 29.57 -33.49
C ASP A 180 -22.55 30.81 -32.96
N GLU A 181 -23.23 31.66 -32.17
CA GLU A 181 -22.60 32.75 -31.42
C GLU A 181 -21.44 32.27 -30.54
N LEU A 182 -21.63 31.15 -29.82
CA LEU A 182 -20.57 30.56 -29.00
C LEU A 182 -19.40 30.03 -29.84
N ASN A 183 -19.68 29.47 -31.03
CA ASN A 183 -18.61 29.01 -31.92
C ASN A 183 -17.77 30.18 -32.43
N ASP A 184 -18.40 31.31 -32.73
CA ASP A 184 -17.73 32.51 -33.20
C ASP A 184 -16.93 33.18 -32.08
N ALA A 185 -17.49 33.24 -30.85
CA ALA A 185 -16.75 33.70 -29.67
C ALA A 185 -15.50 32.83 -29.39
N ILE A 186 -15.62 31.50 -29.48
CA ILE A 186 -14.48 30.59 -29.33
C ILE A 186 -13.44 30.85 -30.43
N GLN A 187 -13.89 31.00 -31.68
CA GLN A 187 -12.99 31.21 -32.81
C GLN A 187 -12.25 32.55 -32.69
N LYS A 188 -12.93 33.61 -32.25
CA LYS A 188 -12.34 34.93 -31.99
C LYS A 188 -11.17 34.84 -31.00
N ILE A 189 -11.36 34.17 -29.86
CA ILE A 189 -10.28 34.00 -28.85
C ILE A 189 -9.11 33.20 -29.43
N ILE A 190 -9.38 32.17 -30.24
CA ILE A 190 -8.32 31.38 -30.90
C ILE A 190 -7.54 32.24 -31.89
N ASP A 191 -8.21 33.10 -32.66
CA ASP A 191 -7.57 33.94 -33.67
C ASP A 191 -6.76 35.10 -33.08
N GLU A 192 -7.19 35.64 -31.94
CA GLU A 192 -6.50 36.70 -31.19
C GLU A 192 -5.24 36.20 -30.46
N ASN A 193 -5.17 34.91 -30.12
CA ASN A 193 -4.01 34.32 -29.45
C ASN A 193 -3.10 33.56 -30.43
N PRO A 194 -1.86 34.04 -30.69
CA PRO A 194 -0.96 33.42 -31.68
C PRO A 194 -0.62 31.95 -31.38
N GLU A 195 -0.51 31.57 -30.11
CA GLU A 195 -0.19 30.20 -29.71
C GLU A 195 -1.38 29.27 -29.99
N LEU A 196 -2.60 29.69 -29.63
CA LEU A 196 -3.82 28.92 -29.90
C LEU A 196 -4.07 28.81 -31.41
N LYS A 197 -3.84 29.87 -32.18
CA LYS A 197 -3.93 29.86 -33.64
C LYS A 197 -2.94 28.88 -34.27
N LYS A 198 -1.70 28.86 -33.79
CA LYS A 198 -0.68 27.89 -34.22
C LYS A 198 -1.11 26.46 -33.89
N ARG A 199 -1.64 26.21 -32.68
CA ARG A 199 -2.18 24.90 -32.29
C ARG A 199 -3.36 24.49 -33.17
N GLN A 200 -4.29 25.39 -33.46
CA GLN A 200 -5.42 25.13 -34.35
C GLN A 200 -4.93 24.77 -35.76
N LYS A 201 -3.90 25.46 -36.29
CA LYS A 201 -3.29 25.13 -37.57
C LYS A 201 -2.68 23.73 -37.58
N ASN A 202 -1.98 23.34 -36.51
CA ASN A 202 -1.39 21.99 -36.38
C ASN A 202 -2.48 20.91 -36.31
N ILE A 203 -3.57 21.19 -35.58
CA ILE A 203 -4.72 20.29 -35.44
C ILE A 203 -5.59 20.26 -36.71
N ARG A 204 -5.45 21.21 -37.63
CA ARG A 204 -6.21 21.24 -38.91
C ARG A 204 -5.99 19.96 -39.72
N ILE A 205 -4.82 19.33 -39.62
CA ILE A 205 -4.52 18.04 -40.24
C ILE A 205 -5.52 16.97 -39.78
N ILE A 206 -5.97 17.02 -38.53
CA ILE A 206 -6.91 16.04 -37.96
C ILE A 206 -8.30 16.12 -38.64
N ARG A 207 -8.64 17.26 -39.27
CA ARG A 207 -9.89 17.40 -40.03
C ARG A 207 -9.91 16.62 -41.35
N THR A 208 -8.77 16.13 -41.83
CA THR A 208 -8.75 15.22 -43.00
C THR A 208 -9.31 13.84 -42.65
N VAL A 209 -9.38 13.51 -41.37
CA VAL A 209 -9.92 12.25 -40.89
C VAL A 209 -11.46 12.32 -40.94
N PRO A 210 -12.12 11.39 -41.65
CA PRO A 210 -13.58 11.31 -41.70
C PRO A 210 -14.19 11.31 -40.30
N GLY A 211 -15.26 12.09 -40.11
CA GLY A 211 -15.93 12.25 -38.83
C GLY A 211 -15.40 13.38 -37.94
N ILE A 212 -14.27 14.02 -38.28
CA ILE A 212 -13.73 15.15 -37.51
C ILE A 212 -14.02 16.47 -38.20
N GLY A 213 -14.98 17.21 -37.64
CA GLY A 213 -15.37 18.54 -38.11
C GLY A 213 -14.65 19.69 -37.40
N LYS A 214 -14.99 20.92 -37.82
CA LYS A 214 -14.49 22.19 -37.22
C LYS A 214 -14.70 22.22 -35.70
N LYS A 215 -15.89 21.85 -35.22
CA LYS A 215 -16.27 21.89 -33.80
C LYS A 215 -15.36 21.00 -32.94
N LEU A 216 -15.15 19.74 -33.36
CA LEU A 216 -14.26 18.82 -32.65
C LEU A 216 -12.79 19.29 -32.69
N SER A 217 -12.35 19.87 -33.80
CA SER A 217 -10.99 20.41 -33.87
C SER A 217 -10.75 21.57 -32.89
N GLN A 218 -11.75 22.44 -32.70
CA GLN A 218 -11.70 23.49 -31.67
C GLN A 218 -11.67 22.89 -30.25
N ASP A 219 -12.45 21.84 -30.02
CA ASP A 219 -12.43 21.12 -28.74
C ASP A 219 -11.07 20.53 -28.42
N PHE A 220 -10.34 19.99 -29.40
CA PHE A 220 -8.99 19.48 -29.15
C PHE A 220 -8.00 20.58 -28.80
N VAL A 221 -8.10 21.77 -29.40
CA VAL A 221 -7.23 22.91 -29.04
C VAL A 221 -7.34 23.24 -27.55
N CYS A 222 -8.54 23.14 -26.99
CA CYS A 222 -8.80 23.49 -25.59
C CYS A 222 -8.68 22.31 -24.62
N LEU A 223 -9.27 21.17 -24.97
CA LEU A 223 -9.42 20.01 -24.09
C LEU A 223 -8.24 19.07 -24.18
N MET A 224 -7.35 19.24 -25.17
CA MET A 224 -6.15 18.43 -25.36
C MET A 224 -4.94 19.28 -25.78
N PRO A 225 -4.50 20.24 -24.93
CA PRO A 225 -3.32 21.06 -25.23
C PRO A 225 -2.03 20.26 -25.40
N GLU A 226 -2.00 19.01 -24.95
CA GLU A 226 -0.85 18.10 -25.02
C GLU A 226 -0.68 17.42 -26.40
N LEU A 227 -1.64 17.59 -27.32
CA LEU A 227 -1.56 17.04 -28.67
C LEU A 227 -0.35 17.60 -29.43
N GLY A 228 0.41 16.70 -30.06
CA GLY A 228 1.66 17.01 -30.76
C GLY A 228 2.93 16.77 -29.92
N TYR A 229 2.81 16.75 -28.59
CA TYR A 229 3.90 16.47 -27.65
C TYR A 229 3.88 15.03 -27.13
N LEU A 230 2.68 14.46 -26.94
CA LEU A 230 2.49 13.11 -26.45
C LEU A 230 2.53 12.05 -27.56
N SER A 231 2.95 10.84 -27.21
CA SER A 231 2.87 9.66 -28.08
C SER A 231 1.42 9.26 -28.36
N ARG A 232 1.19 8.49 -29.43
CA ARG A 232 -0.16 8.02 -29.79
C ARG A 232 -0.82 7.20 -28.67
N GLN A 233 -0.05 6.45 -27.89
CA GLN A 233 -0.55 5.65 -26.77
C GLN A 233 -0.97 6.53 -25.59
N GLU A 234 -0.15 7.53 -25.25
CA GLU A 234 -0.45 8.50 -24.20
C GLU A 234 -1.67 9.33 -24.55
N VAL A 235 -1.79 9.79 -25.80
CA VAL A 235 -2.96 10.51 -26.29
C VAL A 235 -4.22 9.65 -26.20
N ALA A 236 -4.16 8.38 -26.62
CA ALA A 236 -5.31 7.46 -26.53
C ALA A 236 -5.71 7.17 -25.07
N SER A 237 -4.73 7.06 -24.17
CA SER A 237 -4.99 6.88 -22.73
C SER A 237 -5.57 8.16 -22.11
N LEU A 238 -5.02 9.33 -22.46
CA LEU A 238 -5.49 10.65 -22.01
C LEU A 238 -6.92 10.92 -22.47
N ALA A 239 -7.25 10.59 -23.72
CA ALA A 239 -8.61 10.64 -24.24
C ALA A 239 -9.53 9.57 -23.66
N GLY A 240 -9.00 8.58 -22.94
CA GLY A 240 -9.76 7.52 -22.29
C GLY A 240 -10.30 6.44 -23.22
N VAL A 241 -9.70 6.29 -24.41
CA VAL A 241 -10.08 5.28 -25.42
C VAL A 241 -9.15 4.07 -25.46
N ALA A 242 -8.04 4.10 -24.70
CA ALA A 242 -7.10 2.99 -24.60
C ALA A 242 -7.61 1.91 -23.62
N PRO A 243 -7.74 0.65 -24.06
CA PRO A 243 -8.02 -0.47 -23.16
C PRO A 243 -6.76 -0.82 -22.36
N HIS A 244 -6.90 -1.01 -21.04
CA HIS A 244 -5.78 -1.37 -20.18
C HIS A 244 -5.63 -2.90 -20.06
N PRO A 245 -4.38 -3.43 -20.06
CA PRO A 245 -4.13 -4.83 -19.80
C PRO A 245 -4.71 -5.26 -18.44
N LYS A 246 -5.30 -6.46 -18.39
CA LYS A 246 -5.73 -7.11 -17.16
C LYS A 246 -5.15 -8.52 -17.14
N GLU A 247 -3.86 -8.60 -16.89
CA GLU A 247 -3.09 -9.84 -16.98
C GLU A 247 -2.39 -10.11 -15.65
N SER A 248 -2.42 -11.35 -15.19
CA SER A 248 -1.73 -11.80 -13.97
C SER A 248 -1.27 -13.25 -14.17
N GLY A 249 0.05 -13.46 -14.25
CA GLY A 249 0.62 -14.77 -14.56
C GLY A 249 0.04 -15.34 -15.86
N LYS A 250 -0.58 -16.52 -15.79
CA LYS A 250 -1.24 -17.19 -16.93
C LYS A 250 -2.65 -16.65 -17.25
N ALA A 251 -3.24 -15.81 -16.41
CA ALA A 251 -4.60 -15.32 -16.59
C ALA A 251 -4.64 -14.06 -17.50
N ILE A 252 -5.35 -14.16 -18.62
CA ILE A 252 -5.64 -13.04 -19.53
C ILE A 252 -7.10 -12.64 -19.34
N GLY A 253 -7.33 -11.53 -18.64
CA GLY A 253 -8.66 -10.97 -18.41
C GLY A 253 -9.11 -10.01 -19.52
N TYR A 254 -10.42 -9.79 -19.60
CA TYR A 254 -10.99 -8.82 -20.52
C TYR A 254 -10.46 -7.41 -20.26
N ARG A 255 -9.81 -6.83 -21.28
CA ARG A 255 -9.24 -5.47 -21.23
C ARG A 255 -10.34 -4.43 -21.32
N ARG A 256 -10.41 -3.53 -20.33
CA ARG A 256 -11.43 -2.47 -20.27
C ARG A 256 -10.77 -1.10 -20.43
N ILE A 257 -11.51 -0.15 -21.02
CA ILE A 257 -11.14 1.26 -20.93
C ILE A 257 -11.34 1.73 -19.48
N SER A 258 -10.42 2.54 -18.96
CA SER A 258 -10.58 3.16 -17.65
C SER A 258 -9.86 4.50 -17.61
N GLY A 259 -10.40 5.47 -16.84
CA GLY A 259 -9.82 6.81 -16.75
C GLY A 259 -10.04 7.69 -18.00
N GLY A 260 -9.10 8.62 -18.20
CA GLY A 260 -9.09 9.60 -19.30
C GLY A 260 -10.11 10.73 -19.20
N ARG A 261 -10.11 11.60 -20.21
CA ARG A 261 -11.00 12.77 -20.36
C ARG A 261 -12.35 12.35 -20.94
N ARG A 262 -13.34 12.16 -20.07
CA ARG A 262 -14.69 11.69 -20.47
C ARG A 262 -15.34 12.53 -21.58
N ASN A 263 -15.29 13.86 -21.46
CA ASN A 263 -15.83 14.78 -22.45
C ASN A 263 -15.16 14.63 -23.84
N VAL A 264 -13.85 14.37 -23.87
CA VAL A 264 -13.12 14.07 -25.11
C VAL A 264 -13.55 12.72 -25.68
N ARG A 265 -13.66 11.69 -24.83
CA ARG A 265 -14.08 10.34 -25.23
C ARG A 265 -15.45 10.34 -25.89
N GLU A 266 -16.43 11.02 -25.30
CA GLU A 266 -17.80 11.11 -25.82
C GLU A 266 -17.83 11.74 -27.21
N LYS A 267 -17.09 12.84 -27.40
CA LYS A 267 -16.96 13.51 -28.71
C LYS A 267 -16.30 12.65 -29.77
N LEU A 268 -15.25 11.92 -29.40
CA LEU A 268 -14.58 10.96 -30.28
C LEU A 268 -15.49 9.80 -30.68
N PHE A 269 -16.28 9.30 -29.74
CA PHE A 269 -17.24 8.23 -30.01
C PHE A 269 -18.25 8.65 -31.08
N THR A 270 -18.86 9.84 -30.94
CA THR A 270 -19.77 10.40 -31.94
C THR A 270 -19.08 10.60 -33.30
N SER A 271 -17.82 11.03 -33.29
CA SER A 271 -17.04 11.24 -34.51
C SER A 271 -16.68 9.94 -35.21
N ALA A 272 -16.31 8.90 -34.45
CA ALA A 272 -16.06 7.56 -34.97
C ALA A 272 -17.33 6.92 -35.55
N MET A 273 -18.50 7.19 -34.95
CA MET A 273 -19.82 6.80 -35.48
C MET A 273 -20.23 7.55 -36.75
N ALA A 274 -19.81 8.81 -36.91
CA ALA A 274 -19.98 9.50 -38.17
C ALA A 274 -19.05 8.89 -39.24
N ALA A 275 -17.78 8.66 -38.87
CA ALA A 275 -16.78 8.06 -39.75
C ALA A 275 -17.15 6.64 -40.23
N SER A 276 -17.87 5.85 -39.42
CA SER A 276 -18.30 4.50 -39.80
C SER A 276 -19.37 4.46 -40.89
N ARG A 277 -20.10 5.55 -41.09
CA ARG A 277 -21.14 5.64 -42.11
C ARG A 277 -20.63 6.16 -43.46
N THR A 278 -19.32 6.34 -43.60
CA THR A 278 -18.69 6.90 -44.81
C THR A 278 -18.01 5.81 -45.64
N ASN A 279 -17.84 6.03 -46.95
CA ASN A 279 -17.08 5.13 -47.84
C ASN A 279 -15.55 5.26 -47.68
N SER A 280 -15.08 5.71 -46.52
CA SER A 280 -13.64 5.86 -46.24
C SER A 280 -13.02 4.53 -45.81
N ALA A 281 -11.69 4.45 -45.82
CA ALA A 281 -10.95 3.30 -45.27
C ALA A 281 -11.38 2.95 -43.83
N LEU A 282 -11.69 3.99 -43.04
CA LEU A 282 -12.24 3.86 -41.70
C LEU A 282 -13.63 3.19 -41.70
N GLY A 283 -14.51 3.57 -42.62
CA GLY A 283 -15.84 2.96 -42.79
C GLY A 283 -15.74 1.49 -43.20
N ALA A 284 -14.95 1.18 -44.23
CA ALA A 284 -14.68 -0.18 -44.69
C ALA A 284 -14.13 -1.08 -43.57
N PHE A 285 -13.19 -0.57 -42.78
CA PHE A 285 -12.65 -1.27 -41.62
C PHE A 285 -13.73 -1.62 -40.58
N TYR A 286 -14.65 -0.70 -40.29
CA TYR A 286 -15.74 -0.95 -39.34
C TYR A 286 -16.70 -2.04 -39.85
N SER A 287 -17.08 -1.98 -41.12
CA SER A 287 -17.92 -2.99 -41.76
C SER A 287 -17.27 -4.37 -41.73
N ALA A 288 -15.96 -4.45 -42.02
CA ALA A 288 -15.20 -5.70 -41.91
C ALA A 288 -15.15 -6.24 -40.47
N LEU A 289 -15.09 -5.35 -39.47
CA LEU A 289 -15.07 -5.73 -38.04
C LEU A 289 -16.42 -6.28 -37.58
N ILE A 290 -17.54 -5.69 -38.02
CA ILE A 290 -18.87 -6.24 -37.76
C ILE A 290 -19.06 -7.58 -38.47
N GLY A 291 -18.62 -7.70 -39.73
CA GLY A 291 -18.76 -8.94 -40.50
C GLY A 291 -17.98 -10.13 -39.92
N ARG A 292 -16.90 -9.87 -39.16
CA ARG A 292 -16.09 -10.89 -38.49
C ARG A 292 -16.57 -11.26 -37.08
N VAL A 293 -17.43 -10.44 -36.46
CA VAL A 293 -17.95 -10.67 -35.10
C VAL A 293 -19.43 -11.00 -35.21
N ILE A 294 -19.76 -12.29 -35.20
CA ILE A 294 -21.15 -12.74 -34.97
C ILE A 294 -21.57 -12.17 -33.62
N PHE A 295 -22.43 -11.16 -33.67
CA PHE A 295 -23.30 -10.69 -32.60
C PHE A 295 -22.63 -10.69 -31.20
N LEU A 296 -21.82 -9.66 -30.89
CA LEU A 296 -21.70 -9.07 -29.54
C LEU A 296 -20.64 -7.93 -29.56
N ALA A 297 -21.05 -6.75 -29.08
CA ALA A 297 -20.26 -5.54 -28.77
C ALA A 297 -19.97 -4.53 -29.90
N ASN A 298 -21.03 -3.90 -30.42
CA ASN A 298 -20.96 -2.65 -31.23
C ASN A 298 -20.06 -1.56 -30.61
N SER A 299 -19.99 -1.47 -29.28
CA SER A 299 -19.23 -0.44 -28.56
C SER A 299 -17.71 -0.60 -28.69
N SER A 300 -17.20 -1.84 -28.68
CA SER A 300 -15.76 -2.14 -28.67
C SER A 300 -15.08 -1.75 -29.99
N SER A 301 -15.77 -2.00 -31.11
CA SER A 301 -15.33 -1.67 -32.47
C SER A 301 -15.19 -0.16 -32.68
N ILE A 302 -16.07 0.63 -32.06
CA ILE A 302 -16.06 2.10 -32.15
C ILE A 302 -14.87 2.68 -31.37
N PHE A 303 -14.54 2.14 -30.19
CA PHE A 303 -13.38 2.58 -29.41
C PHE A 303 -12.04 2.24 -30.10
N PHE A 304 -11.97 1.10 -30.80
CA PHE A 304 -10.79 0.74 -31.59
C PHE A 304 -10.52 1.75 -32.71
N LYS A 305 -11.58 2.27 -33.33
CA LYS A 305 -11.53 3.28 -34.37
C LYS A 305 -11.15 4.66 -33.84
N SER A 306 -11.67 5.05 -32.67
CA SER A 306 -11.24 6.26 -31.95
C SER A 306 -9.74 6.28 -31.65
N ARG A 307 -9.13 5.11 -31.46
CA ARG A 307 -7.67 4.97 -31.28
C ARG A 307 -6.89 5.14 -32.59
N GLN A 308 -7.40 4.62 -33.70
CA GLN A 308 -6.79 4.83 -35.03
C GLN A 308 -6.85 6.28 -35.50
N ILE A 309 -7.94 6.98 -35.17
CA ILE A 309 -8.04 8.43 -35.37
C ILE A 309 -6.80 9.12 -34.77
N PHE A 310 -6.46 8.83 -33.51
CA PHE A 310 -5.27 9.41 -32.88
C PHE A 310 -3.94 8.91 -33.44
N ALA A 311 -3.87 7.67 -33.90
CA ALA A 311 -2.69 7.17 -34.59
C ALA A 311 -2.43 7.96 -35.89
N LEU A 312 -3.47 8.25 -36.67
CA LEU A 312 -3.40 9.09 -37.88
C LEU A 312 -3.06 10.55 -37.56
N CYS A 313 -3.56 11.08 -36.44
CA CYS A 313 -3.23 12.43 -35.97
C CYS A 313 -1.74 12.62 -35.63
N ASN A 314 -1.03 11.52 -35.30
CA ASN A 314 0.37 11.56 -34.86
C ASN A 314 1.37 10.99 -35.89
N LEU A 315 0.90 10.37 -36.99
CA LEU A 315 1.75 9.82 -38.05
C LEU A 315 2.31 10.88 -39.02
N ASN A 316 1.80 12.11 -39.01
CA ASN A 316 2.25 13.20 -39.89
C ASN A 316 3.35 14.08 -39.28
N LYS A 317 4.25 13.51 -38.47
CA LYS A 317 5.56 14.12 -38.20
C LYS A 317 6.49 13.71 -39.34
N GLN A 318 6.57 14.56 -40.38
CA GLN A 318 7.38 14.50 -41.62
C GLN A 318 6.57 14.14 -42.88
N PRO A 319 6.32 15.09 -43.81
CA PRO A 319 5.83 14.77 -45.14
C PRO A 319 7.02 14.55 -46.07
N LYS A 320 7.42 13.30 -46.32
CA LYS A 320 8.21 12.97 -47.52
C LYS A 320 7.78 11.63 -48.11
N ASN A 321 7.30 11.72 -49.35
CA ASN A 321 7.28 10.72 -50.40
C ASN A 321 6.42 9.47 -50.18
N LEU A 322 5.14 9.59 -50.56
CA LEU A 322 4.36 8.44 -51.00
C LEU A 322 4.77 8.13 -52.45
N CYS A 323 5.80 7.31 -52.64
CA CYS A 323 6.12 6.71 -53.94
C CYS A 323 5.64 5.26 -53.92
N VAL A 324 4.80 4.91 -54.89
CA VAL A 324 4.39 3.54 -55.16
C VAL A 324 5.62 2.81 -55.73
N ILE A 325 6.22 1.90 -54.98
CA ILE A 325 7.29 1.03 -55.49
C ILE A 325 6.77 -0.40 -55.46
N ARG A 326 6.64 -1.00 -56.66
CA ARG A 326 6.64 -2.45 -56.86
C ARG A 326 8.11 -2.86 -56.89
N SER A 327 8.61 -3.50 -55.85
CA SER A 327 10.00 -4.02 -55.79
C SER A 327 9.98 -5.52 -55.49
N SER A 328 10.95 -6.23 -56.08
CA SER A 328 11.08 -7.69 -56.03
C SER A 328 11.47 -8.20 -54.64
N GLU A 329 11.15 -9.48 -54.37
CA GLU A 329 11.26 -10.13 -53.05
C GLU A 329 12.67 -10.06 -52.42
N GLU A 330 13.71 -10.13 -53.25
CA GLU A 330 15.13 -10.03 -52.83
C GLU A 330 15.53 -8.61 -52.36
N GLU A 331 14.84 -7.57 -52.83
CA GLU A 331 15.07 -6.17 -52.44
C GLU A 331 14.36 -5.85 -51.12
N LEU A 332 13.20 -6.48 -50.90
CA LEU A 332 12.44 -6.43 -49.65
C LEU A 332 13.19 -7.09 -48.48
N GLU A 333 13.87 -8.21 -48.69
CA GLU A 333 14.68 -8.84 -47.63
C GLU A 333 15.86 -7.97 -47.17
N ARG A 334 16.47 -7.20 -48.08
CA ARG A 334 17.50 -6.19 -47.71
C ARG A 334 16.95 -5.00 -46.95
N ILE A 335 15.72 -4.56 -47.27
CA ILE A 335 15.07 -3.40 -46.62
C ILE A 335 14.56 -3.77 -45.22
N ILE A 336 14.05 -4.99 -45.05
CA ILE A 336 13.58 -5.48 -43.74
C ILE A 336 14.76 -5.56 -42.75
N GLY A 337 15.93 -6.00 -43.23
CA GLY A 337 17.14 -6.08 -42.41
C GLY A 337 16.91 -6.80 -41.06
N SER A 338 17.74 -6.50 -40.05
CA SER A 338 17.61 -7.04 -38.69
C SER A 338 16.58 -6.30 -37.81
N ASP A 339 15.76 -5.39 -38.38
CA ASP A 339 14.81 -4.59 -37.62
C ASP A 339 13.50 -5.36 -37.37
N LEU A 340 13.32 -5.76 -36.10
CA LEU A 340 12.19 -6.54 -35.61
C LEU A 340 10.82 -5.88 -35.82
N ILE A 341 10.75 -4.55 -35.92
CA ILE A 341 9.49 -3.83 -36.07
C ILE A 341 9.07 -3.82 -37.53
N ILE A 342 10.01 -3.61 -38.45
CA ILE A 342 9.76 -3.64 -39.89
C ILE A 342 9.43 -5.06 -40.33
N LYS A 343 10.16 -6.06 -39.81
CA LYS A 343 9.88 -7.47 -40.04
C LYS A 343 8.45 -7.86 -39.61
N ARG A 344 8.03 -7.48 -38.39
CA ARG A 344 6.66 -7.74 -37.91
C ARG A 344 5.60 -7.03 -38.74
N ALA A 345 5.85 -5.79 -39.16
CA ALA A 345 4.89 -5.04 -39.97
C ALA A 345 4.73 -5.68 -41.37
N TYR A 346 5.82 -6.19 -41.95
CA TYR A 346 5.80 -6.91 -43.22
C TYR A 346 5.12 -8.27 -43.10
N GLU A 347 5.46 -9.07 -42.08
CA GLU A 347 4.82 -10.38 -41.82
C GLU A 347 3.30 -10.25 -41.65
N GLU A 348 2.84 -9.23 -40.92
CA GLU A 348 1.41 -8.96 -40.75
C GLU A 348 0.74 -8.52 -42.06
N LEU A 349 1.42 -7.73 -42.90
CA LEU A 349 0.93 -7.32 -44.22
C LEU A 349 0.86 -8.50 -45.19
N ASN A 350 1.85 -9.39 -45.16
CA ASN A 350 1.91 -10.58 -46.01
C ASN A 350 0.81 -11.58 -45.60
N ARG A 351 0.59 -11.73 -44.28
CA ARG A 351 -0.50 -12.54 -43.71
C ARG A 351 -1.90 -12.02 -44.07
N PHE A 352 -2.04 -10.73 -44.34
CA PHE A 352 -3.28 -10.12 -44.83
C PHE A 352 -3.62 -10.50 -46.28
N ASN A 353 -2.64 -11.00 -47.05
CA ASN A 353 -2.78 -11.35 -48.46
C ASN A 353 -2.95 -12.86 -48.70
N TRP A 354 -2.93 -13.68 -47.66
CA TRP A 354 -3.05 -15.14 -47.77
C TRP A 354 -4.49 -15.59 -48.06
N SER A 355 -4.61 -16.66 -48.84
CA SER A 355 -5.89 -17.35 -49.03
C SER A 355 -6.33 -18.04 -47.74
N GLU A 356 -7.63 -18.31 -47.63
CA GLU A 356 -8.22 -18.91 -46.42
C GLU A 356 -7.58 -20.26 -46.05
N LYS A 357 -7.16 -21.06 -47.05
CA LYS A 357 -6.44 -22.32 -46.84
C LYS A 357 -5.03 -22.11 -46.27
N GLU A 358 -4.28 -21.13 -46.77
CA GLU A 358 -2.93 -20.80 -46.30
C GLU A 358 -2.95 -20.23 -44.88
N PHE A 359 -3.95 -19.39 -44.59
CA PHE A 359 -4.16 -18.84 -43.26
C PHE A 359 -4.47 -19.93 -42.22
N ILE A 360 -5.32 -20.90 -42.56
CA ILE A 360 -5.66 -22.04 -41.68
C ILE A 360 -4.43 -22.92 -41.44
N ALA A 361 -3.65 -23.23 -42.48
CA ALA A 361 -2.43 -24.03 -42.35
C ALA A 361 -1.39 -23.35 -41.43
N TYR A 362 -1.23 -22.03 -41.55
CA TYR A 362 -0.35 -21.27 -40.67
C TYR A 362 -0.86 -21.18 -39.22
N GLU A 363 -2.16 -20.98 -39.01
CA GLU A 363 -2.76 -20.99 -37.66
C GLU A 363 -2.59 -22.36 -36.99
N GLN A 364 -2.75 -23.46 -37.75
CA GLN A 364 -2.50 -24.81 -37.26
C GLN A 364 -1.04 -25.02 -36.87
N GLU A 365 -0.10 -24.51 -37.65
CA GLU A 365 1.32 -24.61 -37.36
C GLU A 365 1.74 -23.74 -36.15
N ILE A 366 1.23 -22.51 -36.04
CA ILE A 366 1.43 -21.66 -34.86
C ILE A 366 0.84 -22.32 -33.60
N LYS A 367 -0.31 -22.97 -33.72
CA LYS A 367 -0.91 -23.72 -32.63
C LYS A 367 -0.01 -24.90 -32.24
N ARG A 368 0.51 -25.67 -33.20
CA ARG A 368 1.48 -26.75 -32.94
C ARG A 368 2.72 -26.27 -32.20
N ILE A 369 3.32 -25.17 -32.65
CA ILE A 369 4.51 -24.57 -32.00
C ILE A 369 4.18 -24.11 -30.58
N ARG A 370 3.01 -23.49 -30.36
CA ARG A 370 2.60 -23.05 -29.02
C ARG A 370 2.32 -24.22 -28.08
N ASP A 371 1.71 -25.28 -28.59
CA ASP A 371 1.46 -26.51 -27.85
C ASP A 371 2.80 -27.18 -27.48
N GLU A 372 3.77 -27.24 -28.40
CA GLU A 372 5.15 -27.71 -28.12
C GLU A 372 5.86 -26.85 -27.06
N GLN A 373 5.75 -25.52 -27.14
CA GLN A 373 6.31 -24.61 -26.14
C GLN A 373 5.65 -24.78 -24.77
N ALA A 374 4.34 -25.02 -24.73
CA ALA A 374 3.61 -25.27 -23.50
C ALA A 374 4.06 -26.59 -22.84
N VAL A 375 4.27 -27.64 -23.63
CA VAL A 375 4.80 -28.92 -23.15
C VAL A 375 6.22 -28.77 -22.60
N LEU A 376 7.09 -28.02 -23.28
CA LEU A 376 8.45 -27.72 -22.80
C LEU A 376 8.45 -26.91 -21.51
N ALA A 377 7.58 -25.90 -21.41
CA ALA A 377 7.43 -25.10 -20.19
C ALA A 377 6.91 -25.93 -19.01
N GLN A 378 5.99 -26.86 -19.26
CA GLN A 378 5.50 -27.79 -18.24
C GLN A 378 6.61 -28.72 -17.76
N LYS A 379 7.39 -29.32 -18.68
CA LYS A 379 8.54 -30.17 -18.31
C LYS A 379 9.58 -29.43 -17.47
N LEU A 380 9.81 -28.14 -17.73
CA LEU A 380 10.71 -27.31 -16.92
C LEU A 380 10.17 -27.03 -15.52
N ASP A 381 8.86 -26.82 -15.40
CA ASP A 381 8.19 -26.59 -14.11
C ASP A 381 8.18 -27.87 -13.26
N ASP A 382 7.89 -29.01 -13.89
CA ASP A 382 7.93 -30.34 -13.26
C ASP A 382 9.35 -30.66 -12.77
N ALA A 383 10.37 -30.46 -13.62
CA ALA A 383 11.78 -30.67 -13.25
C ALA A 383 12.24 -29.73 -12.11
N LYS A 384 11.75 -28.50 -12.08
CA LYS A 384 12.02 -27.56 -10.98
C LYS A 384 11.36 -28.02 -9.69
N HIS A 385 10.12 -28.53 -9.77
CA HIS A 385 9.41 -29.01 -8.60
C HIS A 385 10.07 -30.26 -8.01
N GLU A 386 10.48 -31.20 -8.85
CA GLU A 386 11.29 -32.37 -8.46
C GLU A 386 12.63 -31.94 -7.85
N GLY A 387 13.31 -30.96 -8.46
CA GLY A 387 14.57 -30.43 -7.94
C GLY A 387 14.44 -29.81 -6.54
N ILE A 388 13.33 -29.09 -6.28
CA ILE A 388 13.03 -28.54 -4.95
C ILE A 388 12.79 -29.68 -3.95
N GLN A 389 11.97 -30.68 -4.29
CA GLN A 389 11.69 -31.80 -3.40
C GLN A 389 12.96 -32.59 -3.05
N ILE A 390 13.81 -32.89 -4.03
CA ILE A 390 15.09 -33.58 -3.80
C ILE A 390 16.02 -32.71 -2.93
N GLY A 391 16.04 -31.39 -3.16
CA GLY A 391 16.82 -30.44 -2.37
C GLY A 391 16.37 -30.37 -0.91
N GLU A 392 15.05 -30.32 -0.66
CA GLU A 392 14.47 -30.32 0.68
C GLU A 392 14.73 -31.64 1.40
N GLU A 393 14.59 -32.78 0.71
CA GLU A 393 14.84 -34.09 1.33
C GLU A 393 16.32 -34.29 1.67
N LYS A 394 17.24 -33.90 0.79
CA LYS A 394 18.69 -33.92 1.07
C LYS A 394 19.05 -32.98 2.20
N GLY A 395 18.60 -31.73 2.15
CA GLY A 395 18.85 -30.73 3.20
C GLY A 395 18.31 -31.17 4.56
N ARG A 396 17.15 -31.84 4.59
CA ARG A 396 16.59 -32.41 5.82
C ARG A 396 17.45 -33.56 6.35
N LYS A 397 17.90 -34.49 5.50
CA LYS A 397 18.77 -35.61 5.91
C LYS A 397 20.11 -35.12 6.44
N GLU A 398 20.77 -34.20 5.71
CA GLU A 398 22.03 -33.58 6.13
C GLU A 398 21.87 -32.80 7.44
N GLY A 399 20.79 -32.02 7.56
CA GLY A 399 20.49 -31.26 8.78
C GLY A 399 20.28 -32.17 10.00
N ILE A 400 19.56 -33.28 9.84
CA ILE A 400 19.38 -34.29 10.91
C ILE A 400 20.72 -34.92 11.29
N GLN A 401 21.55 -35.28 10.31
CA GLN A 401 22.84 -35.92 10.58
C GLN A 401 23.81 -34.97 11.30
N ILE A 402 23.93 -33.73 10.82
CA ILE A 402 24.75 -32.69 11.46
C ILE A 402 24.23 -32.40 12.87
N GLY A 403 22.92 -32.26 13.04
CA GLY A 403 22.29 -32.03 14.35
C GLY A 403 22.54 -33.18 15.32
N HIS A 404 22.44 -34.43 14.86
CA HIS A 404 22.70 -35.61 15.68
C HIS A 404 24.19 -35.74 16.05
N GLU A 405 25.11 -35.48 15.11
CA GLU A 405 26.55 -35.48 15.40
C GLU A 405 26.94 -34.38 16.38
N LYS A 406 26.43 -33.15 16.20
CA LYS A 406 26.62 -32.04 17.14
C LYS A 406 26.07 -32.39 18.52
N GLY A 407 24.82 -32.83 18.62
CA GLY A 407 24.21 -33.19 19.90
C GLY A 407 24.94 -34.35 20.60
N LYS A 408 25.47 -35.31 19.85
CA LYS A 408 26.29 -36.41 20.41
C LYS A 408 27.66 -35.94 20.90
N ILE A 409 28.25 -34.93 20.26
CA ILE A 409 29.50 -34.31 20.69
C ILE A 409 29.25 -33.44 21.92
N GLU A 410 28.27 -32.54 21.88
CA GLU A 410 27.87 -31.67 22.99
C GLU A 410 27.50 -32.49 24.23
N GLY A 411 26.61 -33.48 24.10
CA GLY A 411 26.26 -34.34 25.23
C GLY A 411 27.40 -35.20 25.76
N LYS A 412 28.39 -35.58 24.91
CA LYS A 412 29.62 -36.25 25.38
C LYS A 412 30.56 -35.30 26.09
N ILE A 413 30.61 -34.03 25.69
CA ILE A 413 31.44 -33.00 26.30
C ILE A 413 30.82 -32.62 27.65
N GLU A 414 29.54 -32.21 27.68
CA GLU A 414 28.81 -31.91 28.92
C GLU A 414 28.86 -33.10 29.88
N GLY A 415 28.42 -34.29 29.47
CA GLY A 415 28.40 -35.46 30.35
C GLY A 415 29.77 -35.92 30.84
N LYS A 416 30.87 -35.69 30.08
CA LYS A 416 32.23 -36.02 30.55
C LYS A 416 32.86 -34.91 31.39
N ILE A 417 32.55 -33.65 31.12
CA ILE A 417 33.12 -32.50 31.83
C ILE A 417 32.34 -32.30 33.14
N GLU A 418 31.03 -32.12 33.10
CA GLU A 418 30.20 -31.99 34.30
C GLU A 418 30.31 -33.24 35.17
N GLY A 419 30.04 -34.42 34.62
CA GLY A 419 30.05 -35.66 35.39
C GLY A 419 31.42 -36.04 36.01
N LYS A 420 32.55 -35.65 35.39
CA LYS A 420 33.88 -35.89 36.01
C LYS A 420 34.36 -34.77 36.90
N ILE A 421 33.94 -33.53 36.66
CA ILE A 421 34.36 -32.38 37.47
C ILE A 421 33.50 -32.33 38.72
N GLU A 422 32.17 -32.34 38.62
CA GLU A 422 31.26 -32.39 39.77
C GLU A 422 31.51 -33.64 40.60
N GLY A 423 31.43 -34.83 39.99
CA GLY A 423 31.59 -36.08 40.72
C GLY A 423 32.97 -36.29 41.38
N LYS A 424 34.05 -35.67 40.87
CA LYS A 424 35.37 -35.72 41.54
C LYS A 424 35.60 -34.60 42.54
N ILE A 425 34.98 -33.43 42.34
CA ILE A 425 35.12 -32.30 43.26
C ILE A 425 34.21 -32.52 44.47
N GLU A 426 32.92 -32.78 44.27
CA GLU A 426 31.98 -33.07 45.37
C GLU A 426 32.44 -34.31 46.15
N GLY A 427 32.61 -35.45 45.47
CA GLY A 427 32.96 -36.70 46.15
C GLY A 427 34.31 -36.72 46.87
N LYS A 428 35.28 -35.88 46.49
CA LYS A 428 36.58 -35.79 47.19
C LYS A 428 36.63 -34.69 48.23
N ILE A 429 35.89 -33.60 48.05
CA ILE A 429 35.91 -32.47 48.98
C ILE A 429 34.92 -32.76 50.12
N GLU A 430 33.66 -33.09 49.83
CA GLU A 430 32.67 -33.40 50.89
C GLU A 430 33.09 -34.62 51.69
N GLY A 431 33.33 -35.76 51.02
CA GLY A 431 33.63 -37.02 51.72
C GLY A 431 34.94 -37.01 52.54
N LYS A 432 35.92 -36.15 52.22
CA LYS A 432 37.16 -36.04 53.02
C LYS A 432 37.09 -34.97 54.10
N ILE A 433 36.30 -33.91 53.89
CA ILE A 433 36.18 -32.82 54.86
C ILE A 433 35.15 -33.19 55.91
N GLU A 434 33.94 -33.61 55.53
CA GLU A 434 32.89 -34.02 56.49
C GLU A 434 33.36 -35.21 57.32
N GLY A 435 33.76 -36.32 56.68
CA GLY A 435 34.15 -37.53 57.39
C GLY A 435 35.37 -37.39 58.32
N LYS A 436 36.26 -36.41 58.10
CA LYS A 436 37.39 -36.16 59.01
C LYS A 436 37.08 -35.14 60.09
N ILE A 437 36.19 -34.19 59.84
CA ILE A 437 35.84 -33.14 60.79
C ILE A 437 34.78 -33.66 61.76
N GLU A 438 33.67 -34.23 61.28
CA GLU A 438 32.59 -34.78 62.13
C GLU A 438 33.13 -35.92 63.00
N GLY A 439 33.71 -36.96 62.39
CA GLY A 439 34.13 -38.15 63.13
C GLY A 439 35.24 -37.92 64.17
N LYS A 440 36.04 -36.85 64.05
CA LYS A 440 37.07 -36.53 65.06
C LYS A 440 36.61 -35.52 66.10
N ILE A 441 35.69 -34.63 65.77
CA ILE A 441 35.22 -33.58 66.67
C ILE A 441 34.08 -34.14 67.54
N GLU A 442 33.06 -34.77 66.96
CA GLU A 442 31.93 -35.33 67.73
C GLU A 442 32.40 -36.43 68.67
N GLY A 443 33.09 -37.45 68.15
CA GLY A 443 33.49 -38.60 68.96
C GLY A 443 34.47 -38.29 70.11
N LYS A 444 35.21 -37.17 70.04
CA LYS A 444 36.10 -36.75 71.15
C LYS A 444 35.46 -35.79 72.12
N ILE A 445 34.48 -34.99 71.68
CA ILE A 445 33.83 -33.98 72.51
C ILE A 445 32.67 -34.63 73.28
N GLU A 446 31.77 -35.36 72.62
CA GLU A 446 30.63 -36.00 73.29
C GLU A 446 31.09 -37.03 74.32
N GLY A 447 31.92 -37.99 73.92
CA GLY A 447 32.35 -39.07 74.81
C GLY A 447 33.16 -38.62 76.04
N LYS A 448 33.77 -37.42 76.01
CA LYS A 448 34.50 -36.87 77.19
C LYS A 448 33.65 -35.96 78.07
N ILE A 449 32.64 -35.29 77.51
CA ILE A 449 31.81 -34.33 78.22
C ILE A 449 30.65 -35.05 78.90
N GLU A 450 29.90 -35.91 78.20
CA GLU A 450 28.76 -36.64 78.78
C GLU A 450 29.19 -37.58 79.90
N GLY A 451 30.17 -38.45 79.65
CA GLY A 451 30.59 -39.46 80.63
C GLY A 451 31.23 -38.89 81.91
N LYS A 452 31.69 -37.63 81.92
CA LYS A 452 32.28 -37.00 83.11
C LYS A 452 31.32 -36.11 83.89
N ILE A 453 30.32 -35.52 83.22
CA ILE A 453 29.39 -34.57 83.83
C ILE A 453 28.20 -35.32 84.43
N GLU A 454 27.57 -36.24 83.69
CA GLU A 454 26.38 -36.97 84.18
C GLU A 454 26.72 -37.85 85.39
N GLY A 455 27.73 -38.72 85.26
CA GLY A 455 28.07 -39.67 86.33
C GLY A 455 28.57 -39.06 87.65
N LYS A 456 29.01 -37.78 87.66
CA LYS A 456 29.48 -37.11 88.88
C LYS A 456 28.45 -36.19 89.53
N ILE A 457 27.51 -35.65 88.75
CA ILE A 457 26.52 -34.69 89.24
C ILE A 457 25.28 -35.41 89.76
N GLU A 458 24.74 -36.40 89.03
CA GLU A 458 23.53 -37.12 89.47
C GLU A 458 23.78 -37.91 90.75
N GLY A 459 24.82 -38.76 90.78
CA GLY A 459 25.09 -39.61 91.95
C GLY A 459 25.44 -38.86 93.25
N LYS A 460 25.83 -37.58 93.19
CA LYS A 460 26.12 -36.76 94.38
C LYS A 460 24.94 -35.95 94.89
N ILE A 461 23.98 -35.64 94.02
CA ILE A 461 22.81 -34.83 94.38
C ILE A 461 21.70 -35.72 94.93
N GLU A 462 21.40 -36.85 94.28
CA GLU A 462 20.36 -37.78 94.75
C GLU A 462 20.68 -38.35 96.14
N GLY A 463 21.88 -38.91 96.33
CA GLY A 463 22.27 -39.53 97.61
C GLY A 463 22.34 -38.56 98.81
N LYS A 464 22.44 -37.25 98.58
CA LYS A 464 22.44 -36.24 99.66
C LYS A 464 21.04 -35.74 100.03
N ILE A 465 20.09 -35.81 99.09
CA ILE A 465 18.71 -35.35 99.32
C ILE A 465 17.92 -36.47 100.01
N GLU A 466 18.02 -37.72 99.54
CA GLU A 466 17.34 -38.87 100.15
C GLU A 466 17.72 -39.06 101.62
N GLY A 467 19.02 -39.11 101.93
CA GLY A 467 19.47 -39.35 103.31
C GLY A 467 19.09 -38.25 104.32
N LYS A 468 18.82 -37.01 103.86
CA LYS A 468 18.35 -35.94 104.75
C LYS A 468 16.85 -35.98 105.02
N ILE A 469 16.07 -36.53 104.09
CA ILE A 469 14.62 -36.65 104.25
C ILE A 469 14.31 -37.87 105.13
N GLU A 470 14.94 -39.01 104.87
CA GLU A 470 14.75 -40.22 105.68
C GLU A 470 15.08 -40.00 107.17
N GLY A 471 16.19 -39.31 107.47
CA GLY A 471 16.57 -39.03 108.86
C GLY A 471 15.56 -38.16 109.61
N LYS A 472 14.87 -37.23 108.93
CA LYS A 472 13.83 -36.39 109.57
C LYS A 472 12.56 -37.19 109.89
N ILE A 473 12.18 -38.09 108.98
CA ILE A 473 11.02 -38.97 109.16
C ILE A 473 11.28 -39.95 110.31
N GLU A 474 12.48 -40.52 110.41
CA GLU A 474 12.83 -41.47 111.47
C GLU A 474 12.78 -40.82 112.87
N VAL A 475 13.30 -39.59 113.01
CA VAL A 475 13.22 -38.84 114.27
C VAL A 475 11.76 -38.56 114.64
N ALA A 476 10.91 -38.15 113.68
CA ALA A 476 9.49 -37.92 113.93
C ALA A 476 8.76 -39.18 114.38
N LYS A 477 9.00 -40.33 113.73
CA LYS A 477 8.42 -41.63 114.09
C LYS A 477 8.82 -42.05 115.51
N ASN A 478 10.08 -41.88 115.89
CA ASN A 478 10.57 -42.22 117.23
C ASN A 478 10.01 -41.29 118.32
N SER A 479 9.88 -39.99 118.05
CA SER A 479 9.28 -39.05 119.00
C SER A 479 7.78 -39.27 119.21
N LEU A 480 7.05 -39.69 118.16
CA LEU A 480 5.64 -40.09 118.28
C LEU A 480 5.47 -41.32 119.19
N LYS A 481 6.31 -42.35 119.03
CA LYS A 481 6.29 -43.55 119.90
C LYS A 481 6.62 -43.25 121.36
N ALA A 482 7.40 -42.21 121.63
CA ALA A 482 7.72 -41.76 122.98
C ALA A 482 6.61 -40.92 123.65
N GLY A 483 5.47 -40.69 122.97
CA GLY A 483 4.33 -39.95 123.51
C GLY A 483 4.51 -38.43 123.55
N VAL A 484 5.45 -37.89 122.77
CA VAL A 484 5.68 -36.44 122.67
C VAL A 484 4.56 -35.79 121.85
N SER A 485 4.12 -34.59 122.23
CA SER A 485 3.05 -33.88 121.53
C SER A 485 3.46 -33.44 120.11
N ILE A 486 2.50 -33.48 119.19
CA ILE A 486 2.69 -33.22 117.75
C ILE A 486 3.31 -31.84 117.50
N ASP A 487 2.92 -30.81 118.25
CA ASP A 487 3.45 -29.45 118.10
C ASP A 487 4.95 -29.37 118.40
N VAL A 488 5.44 -30.15 119.37
CA VAL A 488 6.87 -30.20 119.73
C VAL A 488 7.66 -30.97 118.67
N ILE A 489 7.11 -32.05 118.12
CA ILE A 489 7.75 -32.83 117.05
C ILE A 489 7.88 -31.97 115.78
N THR A 490 6.85 -31.19 115.45
CA THR A 490 6.84 -30.23 114.34
C THR A 490 7.99 -29.23 114.46
N GLN A 491 8.22 -28.68 115.67
CA GLN A 491 9.35 -27.76 115.90
C GLN A 491 10.72 -28.41 115.79
N ILE A 492 10.87 -29.68 116.19
CA ILE A 492 12.18 -30.37 116.20
C ILE A 492 12.57 -30.87 114.80
N THR A 493 11.66 -31.49 114.07
CA THR A 493 11.96 -32.12 112.77
C THR A 493 11.76 -31.17 111.59
N GLY A 494 10.97 -30.11 111.79
CA GLY A 494 10.56 -29.16 110.75
C GLY A 494 9.61 -29.77 109.71
N LEU A 495 9.03 -30.94 110.00
CA LEU A 495 7.93 -31.53 109.21
C LEU A 495 6.62 -30.82 109.56
N SER A 496 5.69 -30.79 108.61
CA SER A 496 4.38 -30.17 108.81
C SER A 496 3.49 -31.00 109.74
N THR A 497 2.51 -30.34 110.37
CA THR A 497 1.58 -30.99 111.30
C THR A 497 0.77 -32.10 110.64
N ASP A 498 0.51 -32.00 109.34
CA ASP A 498 -0.27 -33.00 108.59
C ASP A 498 0.58 -34.24 108.25
N GLU A 499 1.87 -34.05 107.93
CA GLU A 499 2.82 -35.16 107.73
C GLU A 499 3.04 -35.96 109.02
N ILE A 500 3.15 -35.28 110.17
CA ILE A 500 3.31 -35.95 111.46
C ILE A 500 2.03 -36.71 111.87
N LYS A 501 0.85 -36.20 111.54
CA LYS A 501 -0.42 -36.92 111.75
C LYS A 501 -0.55 -38.15 110.86
N GLN A 502 -0.16 -38.08 109.59
CA GLN A 502 -0.10 -39.27 108.73
C GLN A 502 0.88 -40.32 109.27
N LEU A 503 2.05 -39.91 109.75
CA LEU A 503 3.00 -40.82 110.39
C LEU A 503 2.45 -41.42 111.70
N GLN A 504 1.60 -40.67 112.43
CA GLN A 504 0.93 -41.17 113.63
C GLN A 504 -0.14 -42.21 113.28
N GLU A 505 -0.88 -42.04 112.18
CA GLU A 505 -1.82 -43.04 111.66
C GLU A 505 -1.11 -44.29 111.13
N GLU A 506 0.12 -44.18 110.60
CA GLU A 506 0.93 -45.33 110.18
C GLU A 506 1.55 -46.14 111.34
N ILE A 507 1.71 -45.52 112.53
CA ILE A 507 2.33 -46.14 113.71
C ILE A 507 1.27 -46.67 114.70
N ALA A 508 0.05 -46.14 114.66
CA ALA A 508 -1.12 -46.63 115.41
C ALA A 508 -1.60 -47.99 114.88
#